data_AF-A0A6C0CBM7-F1
#
_entry.id   AF-A0A6C0CBM7-F1
#
_cell.length_a   1.000
_cell.length_b   1.000
_cell.length_c   1.000
_cell.angle_alpha   90.00
_cell.angle_beta   90.00
_cell.angle_gamma   90.00
#
_symmetry.space_group_name_H-M   'P 1'
#
loop_
_entity.id
_entity.type
_entity.pdbx_description
1 polymer ?
#
loop_
_entity_poly.entity_id
_entity_poly.type
_entity_poly.pdbx_seq_one_letter_code
_entity_poly.pdbx_strand_id
1 'polypeptide(L)'
;MILSKQDYKQLLNYYSIQTKSNASLSSLKKAAEKIIAQKLCSCVKKVPNKNQPESRAIGICNHSIIQRKNLKINGFTCKKKMTLKTSSTNKHKLMKNNSILTLKTKTKKQIK
;
A
#
# COMPACT_ATOMS: atom_id res chain seq x y z
N MET A 1 -14.68 1.29 4.44
CA MET A 1 -15.23 1.38 3.06
C MET A 1 -14.40 0.54 2.09
N ILE A 2 -15.03 -0.04 1.07
CA ILE A 2 -14.37 -0.83 0.01
C ILE A 2 -13.79 0.13 -1.04
N LEU A 3 -12.63 -0.19 -1.61
CA LEU A 3 -12.07 0.58 -2.74
C LEU A 3 -12.86 0.30 -4.02
N SER A 4 -13.20 1.35 -4.76
CA SER A 4 -13.77 1.27 -6.11
C SER A 4 -12.69 0.96 -7.16
N LYS A 5 -13.11 0.64 -8.38
CA LYS A 5 -12.21 0.45 -9.53
C LYS A 5 -11.33 1.69 -9.78
N GLN A 6 -11.92 2.88 -9.66
CA GLN A 6 -11.22 4.14 -9.87
C GLN A 6 -10.16 4.39 -8.79
N ASP A 7 -10.45 4.03 -7.54
CA ASP A 7 -9.49 4.15 -6.44
C ASP A 7 -8.26 3.26 -6.66
N TYR A 8 -8.46 2.02 -7.13
CA TYR A 8 -7.34 1.16 -7.50
C TYR A 8 -6.52 1.75 -8.65
N LYS A 9 -7.17 2.31 -9.68
CA LYS A 9 -6.48 2.99 -10.78
C LYS A 9 -5.66 4.18 -10.28
N GLN A 10 -6.23 5.04 -9.44
CA GLN A 10 -5.52 6.18 -8.86
C GLN A 10 -4.33 5.74 -8.00
N LEU A 11 -4.50 4.71 -7.19
CA LEU A 11 -3.42 4.15 -6.36
C LEU A 11 -2.28 3.59 -7.21
N LEU A 12 -2.60 2.83 -8.27
CA LEU A 12 -1.61 2.27 -9.19
C LEU A 12 -0.88 3.38 -9.97
N ASN A 13 -1.61 4.40 -10.41
CA ASN A 13 -1.05 5.58 -11.06
C ASN A 13 -0.08 6.35 -10.15
N TYR A 14 -0.41 6.49 -8.86
CA TYR A 14 0.48 7.10 -7.87
C TYR A 14 1.83 6.37 -7.74
N TYR A 15 1.85 5.05 -7.96
CA TYR A 15 3.07 4.25 -8.00
C TYR A 15 3.67 4.10 -9.41
N SER A 16 3.19 4.90 -10.37
CA SER A 16 3.63 4.91 -11.79
C SER A 16 3.47 3.56 -12.48
N ILE A 17 2.45 2.79 -12.11
CA ILE A 17 2.15 1.50 -12.71
C ILE A 17 1.05 1.68 -13.75
N GLN A 18 1.46 1.58 -15.01
CA GLN A 18 0.56 1.67 -16.15
C GLN A 18 -0.41 0.48 -16.11
N THR A 19 -1.70 0.79 -16.04
CA THR A 19 -2.76 -0.23 -16.10
C THR A 19 -3.50 -0.11 -17.41
N LYS A 20 -3.80 -1.25 -18.03
CA LYS A 20 -4.63 -1.27 -19.25
C LYS A 20 -6.00 -0.65 -18.95
N SER A 21 -6.54 0.13 -19.88
CA SER A 21 -7.85 0.79 -19.77
C SER A 21 -8.96 -0.18 -19.37
N ASN A 22 -8.90 -1.40 -19.93
CA ASN A 22 -9.86 -2.50 -19.75
C ASN A 22 -9.47 -3.50 -18.65
N ALA A 23 -8.56 -3.14 -17.74
CA ALA A 23 -8.18 -4.04 -16.65
C ALA A 23 -9.39 -4.41 -15.77
N SER A 24 -9.53 -5.71 -15.51
CA SER A 24 -10.53 -6.25 -14.58
C SER A 24 -10.29 -5.76 -13.16
N LEU A 25 -11.36 -5.58 -12.38
CA LEU A 25 -11.30 -5.18 -10.97
C LEU A 25 -10.39 -6.12 -10.16
N SER A 26 -10.48 -7.42 -10.42
CA SER A 26 -9.65 -8.45 -9.76
C SER A 26 -8.16 -8.23 -10.02
N SER A 27 -7.79 -7.95 -11.27
CA SER A 27 -6.39 -7.68 -11.65
C SER A 27 -5.87 -6.39 -11.03
N LEU A 28 -6.67 -5.32 -11.04
CA LEU A 28 -6.32 -4.05 -10.40
C LEU A 28 -6.11 -4.21 -8.90
N LYS A 29 -7.01 -4.93 -8.23
CA LYS A 29 -6.91 -5.27 -6.82
C LYS A 29 -5.64 -6.06 -6.51
N LYS A 30 -5.39 -7.15 -7.25
CA LYS A 30 -4.19 -7.99 -7.05
C LYS A 30 -2.90 -7.22 -7.28
N ALA A 31 -2.86 -6.37 -8.30
CA ALA A 31 -1.73 -5.49 -8.57
C ALA A 31 -1.50 -4.53 -7.39
N ALA A 32 -2.53 -3.80 -6.98
CA ALA A 32 -2.46 -2.85 -5.88
C ALA A 32 -2.01 -3.50 -4.58
N GLU A 33 -2.60 -4.64 -4.22
CA GLU A 33 -2.22 -5.42 -3.02
C GLU A 33 -0.74 -5.81 -3.05
N LYS A 34 -0.25 -6.29 -4.21
CA LYS A 34 1.14 -6.69 -4.39
C LYS A 34 2.09 -5.50 -4.23
N ILE A 35 1.78 -4.36 -4.84
CA ILE A 35 2.63 -3.16 -4.79
C ILE A 35 2.70 -2.60 -3.38
N ILE A 36 1.56 -2.50 -2.69
CA ILE A 36 1.51 -2.01 -1.32
C ILE A 36 2.33 -2.94 -0.41
N ALA A 37 2.14 -4.26 -0.51
CA ALA A 37 2.94 -5.22 0.25
C ALA A 37 4.44 -5.09 -0.07
N GLN A 38 4.81 -4.97 -1.34
CA GLN A 38 6.20 -4.80 -1.76
C GLN A 38 6.82 -3.51 -1.21
N LYS A 39 6.09 -2.39 -1.25
CA LYS A 39 6.56 -1.11 -0.70
C LYS A 39 6.70 -1.17 0.81
N LEU A 40 5.76 -1.81 1.52
CA LEU A 40 5.86 -2.01 2.97
C LEU A 40 7.09 -2.83 3.33
N CYS A 41 7.27 -3.99 2.69
CA CYS A 41 8.43 -4.84 2.94
C CYS A 41 9.75 -4.16 2.57
N SER A 42 9.79 -3.43 1.46
CA SER A 42 10.98 -2.67 1.07
C SER A 42 11.28 -1.55 2.05
N CYS A 43 10.25 -0.89 2.59
CA CYS A 43 10.41 0.16 3.59
C CYS A 43 10.95 -0.42 4.90
N VAL A 44 10.35 -1.50 5.42
CA VAL A 44 10.81 -2.15 6.66
C VAL A 44 12.26 -2.60 6.56
N LYS A 45 12.66 -3.15 5.39
CA LYS A 45 14.05 -3.56 5.13
C LYS A 45 15.03 -2.39 4.99
N LYS A 46 14.56 -1.22 4.54
CA LYS A 46 15.40 -0.03 4.30
C LYS A 46 15.53 0.87 5.53
N VAL A 47 14.53 0.88 6.40
CA VAL A 47 14.58 1.70 7.62
C VAL A 47 15.67 1.10 8.53
N PRO A 48 16.71 1.89 8.88
CA PRO A 48 17.80 1.39 9.71
C PRO A 48 17.27 1.00 11.09
N ASN A 49 17.58 -0.21 11.50
CA ASN A 49 17.12 -0.83 12.74
C ASN A 49 18.29 -1.28 13.63
N LYS A 50 19.49 -0.69 13.47
CA LYS A 50 20.63 -0.97 14.36
C LYS A 50 20.16 -0.76 15.81
N ASN A 51 20.08 -1.87 16.55
CA ASN A 51 19.64 -1.99 17.94
C ASN A 51 18.16 -1.68 18.23
N GLN A 52 17.28 -1.71 17.23
CA GLN A 52 15.85 -1.42 17.43
C GLN A 52 14.94 -2.53 16.90
N PRO A 53 13.80 -2.78 17.57
CA PRO A 53 12.88 -3.81 17.13
C PRO A 53 12.25 -3.47 15.77
N GLU A 54 12.00 -4.50 14.96
CA GLU A 54 11.34 -4.36 13.65
C GLU A 54 9.98 -3.64 13.75
N SER A 55 9.34 -3.68 14.92
CA SER A 55 8.08 -2.98 15.21
C SER A 55 8.15 -1.48 14.93
N ARG A 56 9.30 -0.82 15.21
CA ARG A 56 9.46 0.61 14.93
C ARG A 56 9.45 0.88 13.43
N ALA A 57 10.22 0.09 12.66
CA ALA A 57 10.25 0.20 11.21
C ALA A 57 8.86 -0.06 10.61
N ILE A 58 8.14 -1.06 11.12
CA ILE A 58 6.76 -1.36 10.72
C ILE A 58 5.83 -0.16 10.97
N GLY A 59 5.90 0.47 12.15
CA GLY A 59 5.09 1.64 12.48
C GLY A 59 5.33 2.81 11.52
N ILE A 60 6.60 3.14 11.26
CA ILE A 60 7.00 4.20 10.32
C ILE A 60 6.48 3.90 8.91
N CYS A 61 6.71 2.68 8.43
CA CYS A 61 6.30 2.28 7.09
C CYS A 61 4.79 2.23 6.92
N ASN A 62 4.07 1.75 7.95
CA ASN A 62 2.61 1.74 7.96
C ASN A 62 2.06 3.17 7.93
N HIS A 63 2.63 4.08 8.72
CA HIS A 63 2.22 5.49 8.68
C HIS A 63 2.42 6.10 7.29
N SER A 64 3.61 5.93 6.71
CA SER A 64 3.96 6.57 5.42
C SER A 64 3.23 5.97 4.21
N ILE A 65 3.00 4.66 4.19
CA ILE A 65 2.46 3.97 3.00
C ILE A 65 0.94 3.81 3.09
N ILE A 66 0.39 3.65 4.30
CA ILE A 66 -1.02 3.34 4.52
C ILE A 66 -1.76 4.56 5.10
N GLN A 67 -1.40 5.00 6.31
CA GLN A 67 -2.18 6.02 7.03
C GLN A 67 -2.19 7.37 6.31
N ARG A 68 -1.05 7.86 5.82
CA ARG A 68 -0.96 9.13 5.08
C ARG A 68 -1.79 9.14 3.78
N LYS A 69 -2.17 7.96 3.28
CA LYS A 69 -2.97 7.79 2.06
C LYS A 69 -4.45 7.51 2.35
N ASN A 70 -4.86 7.58 3.62
CA ASN A 70 -6.18 7.18 4.09
C ASN A 70 -6.54 5.74 3.69
N LEU A 71 -5.54 4.85 3.68
CA LEU A 71 -5.74 3.43 3.47
C LEU A 71 -5.77 2.70 4.82
N LYS A 72 -6.34 1.50 4.82
CA LYS A 72 -6.33 0.58 5.95
C LYS A 72 -6.03 -0.83 5.47
N ILE A 73 -5.17 -1.52 6.20
CA ILE A 73 -4.81 -2.93 5.98
C ILE A 73 -4.98 -3.69 7.30
N ASN A 74 -5.25 -4.99 7.22
CA ASN A 74 -5.29 -5.84 8.41
C ASN A 74 -3.88 -6.27 8.86
N GLY A 75 -2.98 -6.42 7.90
CA GLY A 75 -1.58 -6.80 8.13
C GLY A 75 -0.90 -7.17 6.82
N PHE A 76 0.40 -7.42 6.88
CA PHE A 76 1.20 -7.84 5.73
C PHE A 76 2.22 -8.90 6.15
N THR A 77 2.77 -9.61 5.17
CA THR A 77 3.87 -10.55 5.38
C THR A 77 4.95 -10.33 4.32
N CYS A 78 6.20 -10.42 4.75
CA CYS A 78 7.38 -10.20 3.92
C CYS A 78 8.28 -11.43 3.79
N LYS A 79 7.98 -12.52 4.50
CA LYS A 79 8.89 -13.69 4.63
C LYS A 79 8.92 -14.57 3.37
N LYS A 80 7.78 -15.16 2.98
CA LYS A 80 7.70 -16.07 1.81
C LYS A 80 7.20 -15.37 0.54
N LYS A 81 6.10 -14.61 0.67
CA LYS A 81 5.51 -13.81 -0.42
C LYS A 81 5.10 -12.47 0.16
N MET A 82 5.36 -11.40 -0.59
CA MET A 82 4.92 -10.05 -0.20
C MET A 82 3.41 -9.93 -0.44
N THR A 83 2.61 -10.20 0.60
CA THR A 83 1.15 -10.20 0.51
C THR A 83 0.51 -9.51 1.70
N LEU A 84 -0.69 -8.96 1.47
CA LEU A 84 -1.56 -8.44 2.53
C LEU A 84 -2.39 -9.57 3.15
N LYS A 85 -2.55 -9.51 4.47
CA LYS A 85 -3.35 -10.46 5.25
C LYS A 85 -4.84 -10.10 5.17
N THR A 86 -5.68 -11.13 5.11
CA THR A 86 -7.12 -11.03 5.35
C THR A 86 -7.39 -11.19 6.84
N SER A 87 -8.50 -10.60 7.32
CA SER A 87 -9.02 -10.87 8.66
C SER A 87 -10.23 -11.80 8.55
N SER A 88 -10.52 -12.56 9.61
CA SER A 88 -11.73 -13.38 9.71
C SER A 88 -13.00 -12.52 9.54
N THR A 89 -12.98 -11.29 10.09
CA THR A 89 -14.09 -10.34 10.00
C THR A 89 -14.11 -9.52 8.71
N ASN A 90 -12.99 -9.44 7.99
CA ASN A 90 -12.87 -8.62 6.78
C ASN A 90 -12.08 -9.35 5.69
N LYS A 91 -12.82 -9.85 4.68
CA LYS A 91 -12.26 -10.49 3.48
C LYS A 91 -11.49 -9.52 2.58
N HIS A 92 -11.66 -8.21 2.78
CA HIS A 92 -10.93 -7.16 2.05
C HIS A 92 -9.57 -6.91 2.70
N LYS A 93 -8.49 -7.11 1.92
CA LYS A 93 -7.10 -6.91 2.36
C LYS A 93 -6.68 -5.45 2.39
N LEU A 94 -7.27 -4.64 1.52
CA LEU A 94 -7.04 -3.20 1.40
C LEU A 94 -8.38 -2.50 1.45
N MET A 95 -8.48 -1.50 2.31
CA MET A 95 -9.69 -0.74 2.57
C MET A 95 -9.37 0.76 2.58
N LYS A 96 -10.40 1.59 2.41
CA LYS A 96 -10.28 3.01 2.71
C LYS A 96 -10.58 3.28 4.17
N ASN A 97 -9.77 4.15 4.77
CA ASN A 97 -10.00 4.70 6.10
C ASN A 97 -11.02 5.85 6.09
N ASN A 98 -11.01 6.68 5.03
CA ASN A 98 -11.96 7.77 4.84
C ASN A 98 -12.51 7.78 3.40
N SER A 99 -13.51 8.60 3.10
CA SER A 99 -14.19 8.66 1.80
C SER A 99 -13.22 8.97 0.64
N ILE A 100 -12.20 9.79 0.90
CA ILE A 100 -11.25 10.31 -0.10
C ILE A 100 -9.84 9.78 0.17
N LEU A 101 -9.21 9.21 -0.87
CA LEU A 101 -7.81 8.83 -0.85
C LEU A 101 -6.91 10.08 -0.93
N THR A 102 -6.01 10.24 0.04
CA THR A 102 -5.01 11.32 0.03
C THR A 102 -3.76 10.88 -0.72
N LEU A 103 -3.89 10.79 -2.05
CA LEU A 103 -2.75 10.55 -2.94
C LEU A 103 -2.15 11.89 -3.35
N LYS A 104 -1.50 12.59 -2.40
CA LYS A 104 -0.70 13.77 -2.76
C LYS A 104 0.36 13.32 -3.76
N THR A 105 0.29 13.83 -4.99
CA THR A 105 1.30 13.62 -6.02
C THR A 105 2.66 13.89 -5.40
N LYS A 106 3.64 13.02 -5.64
CA LYS A 106 5.03 13.39 -5.36
C LYS A 106 5.30 14.63 -6.21
N THR A 107 5.36 15.82 -5.61
CA THR A 107 6.25 16.84 -6.13
C THR A 107 7.61 16.17 -6.19
N LYS A 108 8.07 15.81 -7.40
CA LYS A 108 9.47 15.47 -7.60
C LYS A 108 10.22 16.69 -7.08
N LYS A 109 10.81 16.60 -5.88
CA LYS A 109 11.90 17.51 -5.53
C LYS A 109 13.01 17.10 -6.51
N GLN A 110 13.06 17.80 -7.65
CA GLN A 110 14.23 17.83 -8.51
C GLN A 110 15.38 18.18 -7.58
N ILE A 111 16.21 17.20 -7.27
CA ILE A 111 17.51 17.47 -6.67
C ILE A 111 18.30 18.04 -7.84
N LYS A 112 18.38 19.37 -7.90
CA LYS A 112 19.39 20.09 -8.68
C LYS A 112 20.74 19.83 -8.05
#